data_AF-A0A3N9N594-F1
#
_entry.id   AF-A0A3N9N594-F1
#
_cell.length_a   1.000
_cell.length_b   1.000
_cell.length_c   1.000
_cell.angle_alpha   90.00
_cell.angle_beta   90.00
_cell.angle_gamma   90.00
#
_symmetry.space_group_name_H-M   'P 1'
#
loop_
_entity.id
_entity.type
_entity.pdbx_description
1 polymer ?
#
loop_
_entity_poly.entity_id
_entity_poly.type
_entity_poly.pdbx_seq_one_letter_code
_entity_poly.pdbx_strand_id
1 'polypeptide(L)'
;MRSLFVSGRSLVILGLLVFCGLGFSQVKLGEAIPEPENYFRVKMPSSGFISTLRDLEIYPDRELIAGDGVTVLCEDNIVAATDIEPFEQSSDVGVDGVLRMWGNYLWKHGNRKTISFPMDNGQIALWEDWRMGMRPKKSGGKYIFTQVTTPDGSRANYDKFLAFVAEQMGAIALQRESEIVVDDSIHVGDLIVSLRENKQSWLGLVLDMCKGPKGEKLFLVGTSGAPATTFYVMRPYSPVQGLNEWFTLEGAKWAIGDGARVYLRRVRLEL
;
A
#
# COMPACT_ATOMS: atom_id res chain seq x y z
N MET A 1 39.35 30.50 -49.91
CA MET A 1 39.63 31.30 -48.70
C MET A 1 38.56 32.39 -48.61
N ARG A 2 37.60 32.22 -47.69
CA ARG A 2 36.65 33.17 -47.08
C ARG A 2 35.31 32.46 -46.85
N SER A 3 35.14 32.04 -45.60
CA SER A 3 33.87 31.68 -44.99
C SER A 3 32.96 32.90 -44.95
N LEU A 4 31.67 32.72 -45.26
CA LEU A 4 30.62 33.61 -44.81
C LEU A 4 29.52 32.76 -44.19
N PHE A 5 29.46 32.86 -42.86
CA PHE A 5 28.35 32.46 -42.01
C PHE A 5 27.05 33.09 -42.52
N VAL A 6 26.01 32.27 -42.66
CA VAL A 6 24.62 32.74 -42.64
C VAL A 6 23.95 31.98 -41.50
N SER A 7 23.62 32.71 -40.43
CA SER A 7 22.94 32.21 -39.25
C SER A 7 21.50 31.80 -39.62
N GLY A 8 21.22 30.51 -39.61
CA GLY A 8 19.86 29.99 -39.65
C GLY A 8 19.13 30.37 -38.36
N ARG A 9 18.06 31.14 -38.47
CA ARG A 9 17.09 31.33 -37.39
C ARG A 9 16.36 30.00 -37.19
N SER A 10 16.69 29.26 -36.15
CA SER A 10 15.88 28.13 -35.68
C SER A 10 14.53 28.67 -35.19
N LEU A 11 13.49 28.43 -35.98
CA LEU A 11 12.10 28.64 -35.58
C LEU A 11 11.79 27.54 -34.53
N VAL A 12 11.89 27.90 -33.25
CA VAL A 12 11.39 27.04 -32.17
C VAL A 12 9.87 27.07 -32.26
N ILE A 13 9.28 26.03 -32.85
CA ILE A 13 7.85 25.76 -32.75
C ILE A 13 7.61 25.41 -31.29
N LEU A 14 7.14 26.39 -30.52
CA LEU A 14 6.65 26.20 -29.17
C LEU A 14 5.34 25.40 -29.29
N GLY A 15 5.47 24.08 -29.34
CA GLY A 15 4.32 23.18 -29.21
C GLY A 15 3.71 23.41 -27.83
N LEU A 16 2.59 24.13 -27.79
CA LEU A 16 1.68 24.08 -26.66
C LEU A 16 1.17 22.64 -26.57
N LEU A 17 1.83 21.82 -25.76
CA LEU A 17 1.23 20.62 -25.19
C LEU A 17 0.09 21.09 -24.30
N VAL A 18 -1.09 21.19 -24.89
CA VAL A 18 -2.34 21.18 -24.14
C VAL A 18 -2.41 19.78 -23.53
N PHE A 19 -1.92 19.65 -22.30
CA PHE A 19 -2.32 18.56 -21.43
C PHE A 19 -3.83 18.74 -21.22
N CYS A 20 -4.64 18.03 -22.00
CA CYS A 20 -5.99 17.69 -21.58
C CYS A 20 -5.84 16.81 -20.35
N GLY A 21 -5.74 17.45 -19.18
CA GLY A 21 -5.97 16.77 -17.92
C GLY A 21 -7.42 16.34 -17.90
N LEU A 22 -7.70 15.11 -18.32
CA LEU A 22 -8.85 14.39 -17.79
C LEU A 22 -8.53 14.20 -16.30
N GLY A 23 -8.95 15.17 -15.49
CA GLY A 23 -8.94 15.01 -14.04
C GLY A 23 -9.95 13.93 -13.71
N PHE A 24 -9.50 12.69 -13.61
CA PHE A 24 -10.32 11.61 -13.07
C PHE A 24 -10.69 12.01 -11.64
N SER A 25 -11.97 12.23 -11.39
CA SER A 25 -12.44 12.53 -10.04
C SER A 25 -12.30 11.27 -9.21
N GLN A 26 -11.57 11.36 -8.11
CA GLN A 26 -11.56 10.29 -7.13
C GLN A 26 -12.95 10.15 -6.49
N VAL A 27 -13.30 8.92 -6.15
CA VAL A 27 -14.51 8.56 -5.40
C VAL A 27 -14.12 7.67 -4.24
N LYS A 28 -14.97 7.57 -3.22
CA LYS A 28 -14.69 6.67 -2.09
C LYS A 28 -14.89 5.22 -2.49
N LEU A 29 -14.03 4.33 -1.99
CA LEU A 29 -14.14 2.88 -2.19
C LEU A 29 -15.54 2.33 -1.93
N GLY A 30 -16.15 2.76 -0.82
CA GLY A 30 -17.49 2.34 -0.42
C GLY A 30 -18.61 2.76 -1.36
N GLU A 31 -18.41 3.86 -2.09
CA GLU A 31 -19.37 4.40 -3.05
C GLU A 31 -19.16 3.82 -4.46
N ALA A 32 -17.91 3.51 -4.80
CA ALA A 32 -17.52 3.05 -6.14
C ALA A 32 -17.84 1.58 -6.40
N ILE A 33 -17.71 0.72 -5.39
CA ILE A 33 -17.84 -0.73 -5.55
C ILE A 33 -19.06 -1.21 -4.75
N PRO A 34 -20.23 -1.47 -5.34
CA PRO A 34 -21.39 -1.92 -4.57
C PRO A 34 -21.17 -3.33 -4.00
N GLU A 35 -21.81 -3.63 -2.87
CA GLU A 35 -21.95 -5.03 -2.43
C GLU A 35 -22.77 -5.86 -3.45
N PRO A 36 -22.54 -7.18 -3.53
CA PRO A 36 -23.36 -8.03 -4.37
C PRO A 36 -24.81 -8.10 -3.90
N GLU A 37 -25.71 -8.53 -4.81
CA GLU A 37 -27.13 -8.65 -4.49
C GLU A 37 -27.37 -9.57 -3.28
N ASN A 38 -28.21 -9.11 -2.34
CA ASN A 38 -28.52 -9.79 -1.07
C ASN A 38 -27.35 -9.91 -0.08
N TYR A 39 -26.22 -9.23 -0.32
CA TYR A 39 -25.17 -9.04 0.67
C TYR A 39 -25.32 -7.70 1.38
N PHE A 40 -24.81 -7.63 2.60
CA PHE A 40 -24.81 -6.40 3.39
C PHE A 40 -23.41 -6.17 3.97
N ARG A 41 -22.85 -4.97 3.75
CA ARG A 41 -21.58 -4.58 4.34
C ARG A 41 -21.62 -4.67 5.86
N VAL A 42 -20.52 -5.10 6.46
CA VAL A 42 -20.41 -5.08 7.92
C VAL A 42 -20.26 -3.66 8.43
N LYS A 43 -20.73 -3.43 9.65
CA LYS A 43 -20.57 -2.14 10.33
C LYS A 43 -19.09 -1.92 10.66
N MET A 44 -18.58 -0.75 10.28
CA MET A 44 -17.23 -0.31 10.62
C MET A 44 -17.26 0.46 11.93
N PRO A 45 -16.16 0.45 12.71
CA PRO A 45 -16.02 1.40 13.81
C PRO A 45 -16.04 2.84 13.28
N SER A 46 -16.41 3.80 14.12
CA SER A 46 -16.45 5.23 13.76
C SER A 46 -15.07 5.89 13.73
N SER A 47 -14.04 5.19 14.18
CA SER A 47 -12.66 5.67 14.28
C SER A 47 -11.69 4.50 14.18
N GLY A 48 -10.40 4.81 14.02
CA GLY A 48 -9.34 3.82 13.86
C GLY A 48 -8.87 3.71 12.41
N PHE A 49 -7.85 2.88 12.17
CA PHE A 49 -7.36 2.63 10.82
C PHE A 49 -8.43 2.04 9.92
N ILE A 50 -9.11 1.03 10.46
CA ILE A 50 -10.07 0.21 9.72
C ILE A 50 -11.17 1.11 9.14
N SER A 51 -11.65 2.10 9.91
CA SER A 51 -12.68 3.03 9.44
C SER A 51 -12.27 3.85 8.22
N THR A 52 -10.97 4.08 7.99
CA THR A 52 -10.51 4.85 6.82
C THR A 52 -10.43 4.01 5.55
N LEU A 53 -10.43 2.68 5.64
CA LEU A 53 -10.24 1.79 4.48
C LEU A 53 -11.43 1.83 3.51
N ARG A 54 -12.65 1.95 4.03
CA ARG A 54 -13.87 2.11 3.20
C ARG A 54 -13.97 3.50 2.56
N ASP A 55 -13.27 4.48 3.12
CA ASP A 55 -13.25 5.87 2.67
C ASP A 55 -12.03 6.18 1.78
N LEU A 56 -11.26 5.17 1.35
CA LEU A 56 -10.12 5.38 0.45
C LEU A 56 -10.60 6.04 -0.84
N GLU A 57 -9.94 7.15 -1.18
CA GLU A 57 -10.13 7.85 -2.45
C GLU A 57 -9.46 7.04 -3.56
N ILE A 58 -10.28 6.53 -4.48
CA ILE A 58 -9.85 5.67 -5.57
C ILE A 58 -10.27 6.25 -6.92
N TYR A 59 -9.47 5.94 -7.93
CA TYR A 59 -9.83 6.09 -9.34
C TYR A 59 -10.58 4.82 -9.75
N PRO A 60 -11.88 4.94 -10.12
CA PRO A 60 -12.71 3.79 -10.49
C PRO A 60 -12.46 3.32 -11.92
N ASP A 61 -11.72 4.09 -12.72
CA ASP A 61 -11.44 3.78 -14.12
C ASP A 61 -10.22 2.86 -14.26
N ARG A 62 -10.37 1.90 -15.17
CA ARG A 62 -9.44 0.78 -15.42
C ARG A 62 -8.12 1.18 -16.08
N GLU A 63 -7.98 2.45 -16.47
CA GLU A 63 -6.77 2.96 -17.09
C GLU A 63 -5.83 3.51 -16.01
N LEU A 64 -5.16 2.58 -15.34
CA LEU A 64 -4.16 2.92 -14.33
C LEU A 64 -2.83 3.18 -15.02
N ILE A 65 -2.16 4.29 -14.72
CA ILE A 65 -0.84 4.55 -15.28
C ILE A 65 0.21 3.93 -14.35
N ALA A 66 1.08 3.08 -14.88
CA ALA A 66 2.20 2.52 -14.13
C ALA A 66 3.15 3.62 -13.65
N GLY A 67 4.04 3.30 -12.71
CA GLY A 67 5.01 4.27 -12.17
C GLY A 67 6.01 4.85 -13.18
N ASP A 68 5.99 4.41 -14.44
CA ASP A 68 6.72 5.03 -15.56
C ASP A 68 5.99 6.24 -16.17
N GLY A 69 4.74 6.50 -15.77
CA GLY A 69 3.92 7.61 -16.25
C GLY A 69 3.38 7.44 -17.68
N VAL A 70 3.57 6.27 -18.31
CA VAL A 70 3.23 6.03 -19.72
C VAL A 70 2.40 4.77 -19.92
N THR A 71 2.68 3.71 -19.17
CA THR A 71 2.04 2.40 -19.38
C THR A 71 0.66 2.37 -18.74
N VAL A 72 -0.38 2.08 -19.53
CA VAL A 72 -1.73 1.82 -19.01
C VAL A 72 -1.83 0.35 -18.57
N LEU A 73 -2.00 0.12 -17.28
CA LEU A 73 -2.25 -1.17 -16.66
C LEU A 73 -3.74 -1.52 -16.82
N CYS A 74 -4.07 -2.22 -17.91
CA CYS A 74 -5.39 -2.82 -18.12
C CYS A 74 -5.37 -4.30 -17.70
N GLU A 75 -5.09 -4.58 -16.43
CA GLU A 75 -5.12 -5.95 -15.95
C GLU A 75 -6.54 -6.33 -15.49
N ASP A 76 -7.02 -7.49 -15.95
CA ASP A 76 -8.36 -7.98 -15.64
C ASP A 76 -8.58 -8.29 -14.15
N ASN A 77 -7.53 -8.30 -13.34
CA ASN A 77 -7.58 -8.50 -11.89
C ASN A 77 -7.66 -7.18 -11.09
N ILE A 78 -7.68 -6.00 -11.72
CA ILE A 78 -7.74 -4.70 -11.03
C ILE A 78 -9.09 -3.99 -11.29
N VAL A 79 -9.69 -3.44 -10.24
CA VAL A 79 -10.97 -2.69 -10.28
C VAL A 79 -10.77 -1.20 -10.16
N ALA A 80 -9.86 -0.79 -9.29
CA ALA A 80 -9.63 0.59 -8.93
C ALA A 80 -8.24 0.73 -8.34
N ALA A 81 -7.75 1.96 -8.24
CA ALA A 81 -6.52 2.20 -7.50
C ALA A 81 -6.46 3.56 -6.83
N THR A 82 -5.52 3.71 -5.92
CA THR A 82 -5.17 4.97 -5.28
C THR A 82 -3.67 5.18 -5.39
N ASP A 83 -3.26 6.42 -5.61
CA ASP A 83 -1.85 6.76 -5.66
C ASP A 83 -1.25 6.70 -4.27
N ILE A 84 -0.08 6.06 -4.18
CA ILE A 84 0.73 6.05 -2.96
C ILE A 84 2.09 6.63 -3.27
N GLU A 85 2.62 7.44 -2.36
CA GLU A 85 3.97 7.96 -2.50
C GLU A 85 4.97 6.78 -2.39
N PRO A 86 5.76 6.49 -3.44
CA PRO A 86 6.65 5.33 -3.46
C PRO A 86 7.81 5.52 -2.47
N PHE A 87 8.46 4.41 -2.11
CA PHE A 87 9.78 4.45 -1.46
C PHE A 87 10.85 4.11 -2.52
N GLU A 88 11.84 4.99 -2.69
CA GLU A 88 12.83 4.85 -3.79
C GLU A 88 13.74 3.62 -3.67
N GLN A 89 13.86 3.03 -2.48
CA GLN A 89 14.90 2.02 -2.16
C GLN A 89 14.37 0.77 -1.46
N SER A 90 13.07 0.48 -1.55
CA SER A 90 12.45 -0.69 -0.96
C SER A 90 12.37 -1.88 -1.94
N SER A 91 12.28 -3.10 -1.39
CA SER A 91 12.28 -4.34 -2.17
C SER A 91 11.00 -5.16 -2.06
N ASP A 92 10.15 -4.88 -1.06
CA ASP A 92 8.92 -5.61 -0.77
C ASP A 92 7.71 -4.68 -0.98
N VAL A 93 7.35 -4.51 -2.26
CA VAL A 93 6.32 -3.57 -2.71
C VAL A 93 4.97 -3.76 -2.04
N GLY A 94 4.62 -4.99 -1.65
CA GLY A 94 3.37 -5.29 -0.93
C GLY A 94 3.36 -4.75 0.49
N VAL A 95 4.50 -4.87 1.20
CA VAL A 95 4.69 -4.30 2.53
C VAL A 95 4.71 -2.77 2.47
N ASP A 96 5.34 -2.21 1.43
CA ASP A 96 5.45 -0.77 1.23
C ASP A 96 4.09 -0.08 1.12
N GLY A 97 3.14 -0.64 0.39
CA GLY A 97 1.80 -0.07 0.26
C GLY A 97 1.07 -0.01 1.59
N VAL A 98 1.10 -1.11 2.35
CA VAL A 98 0.50 -1.15 3.69
C VAL A 98 1.24 -0.22 4.66
N LEU A 99 2.57 -0.18 4.62
CA LEU A 99 3.38 0.74 5.39
C LEU A 99 3.03 2.19 5.07
N ARG A 100 2.83 2.54 3.80
CA ARG A 100 2.46 3.90 3.38
C ARG A 100 1.07 4.28 3.89
N MET A 101 0.08 3.42 3.69
CA MET A 101 -1.30 3.66 4.18
C MET A 101 -1.32 3.82 5.71
N TRP A 102 -0.63 2.92 6.42
CA TRP A 102 -0.57 2.94 7.87
C TRP A 102 0.23 4.13 8.42
N GLY A 103 1.40 4.39 7.84
CA GLY A 103 2.26 5.51 8.21
C GLY A 103 1.57 6.87 8.01
N ASN A 104 0.81 7.03 6.92
CA ASN A 104 0.00 8.23 6.68
C ASN A 104 -1.13 8.38 7.70
N TYR A 105 -1.82 7.28 8.03
CA TYR A 105 -2.84 7.29 9.07
C TYR A 105 -2.25 7.72 10.42
N LEU A 106 -1.15 7.09 10.85
CA LEU A 106 -0.47 7.42 12.10
C LEU A 106 0.04 8.86 12.15
N TRP A 107 0.51 9.41 11.03
CA TRP A 107 0.92 10.81 10.98
C TRP A 107 -0.23 11.79 11.24
N LYS A 108 -1.42 11.48 10.68
CA LYS A 108 -2.60 12.34 10.74
C LYS A 108 -3.40 12.18 12.04
N HIS A 109 -3.46 10.96 12.58
CA HIS A 109 -4.36 10.59 13.68
C HIS A 109 -3.63 10.04 14.91
N GLY A 110 -2.39 9.57 14.76
CA GLY A 110 -1.64 8.90 15.81
C GLY A 110 -0.95 9.85 16.79
N ASN A 111 -0.68 9.33 17.98
CA ASN A 111 0.23 9.99 18.90
C ASN A 111 1.66 9.87 18.35
N ARG A 112 2.22 10.99 17.86
CA ARG A 112 3.56 11.00 17.27
C ARG A 112 4.66 10.42 18.18
N LYS A 113 4.45 10.36 19.50
CA LYS A 113 5.44 9.78 20.41
C LYS A 113 5.46 8.25 20.43
N THR A 114 4.39 7.60 19.96
CA THR A 114 4.23 6.14 20.00
C THR A 114 4.41 5.48 18.64
N ILE A 115 4.67 6.26 17.58
CA ILE A 115 4.87 5.71 16.24
C ILE A 115 6.14 4.86 16.21
N SER A 116 5.96 3.58 15.90
CA SER A 116 7.03 2.60 15.82
C SER A 116 6.73 1.54 14.76
N PHE A 117 7.78 1.00 14.15
CA PHE A 117 7.67 -0.05 13.15
C PHE A 117 8.71 -1.14 13.39
N PRO A 118 8.34 -2.42 13.25
CA PRO A 118 9.30 -3.50 13.38
C PRO A 118 10.17 -3.65 12.12
N MET A 119 11.38 -4.17 12.31
CA MET A 119 12.33 -4.46 11.24
C MET A 119 12.62 -5.96 11.18
N ASP A 120 13.04 -6.47 10.02
CA ASP A 120 13.28 -7.90 9.80
C ASP A 120 14.32 -8.49 10.76
N ASN A 121 15.30 -7.69 11.17
CA ASN A 121 16.34 -8.10 12.12
C ASN A 121 15.87 -8.20 13.59
N GLY A 122 14.58 -7.99 13.87
CA GLY A 122 13.99 -8.10 15.21
C GLY A 122 14.03 -6.81 16.03
N GLN A 123 14.62 -5.73 15.52
CA GLN A 123 14.59 -4.43 16.19
C GLN A 123 13.34 -3.64 15.80
N ILE A 124 13.06 -2.59 16.58
CA ILE A 124 11.97 -1.65 16.34
C ILE A 124 12.57 -0.28 16.00
N ALA A 125 12.12 0.31 14.91
CA ALA A 125 12.42 1.69 14.54
C ALA A 125 11.41 2.62 15.22
N LEU A 126 11.91 3.54 16.05
CA LEU A 126 11.08 4.50 16.78
C LEU A 126 11.12 5.85 16.08
N TRP A 127 9.95 6.41 15.76
CA TRP A 127 9.88 7.76 15.21
C TRP A 127 10.39 8.79 16.22
N GLU A 128 10.16 8.57 17.52
CA GLU A 128 10.65 9.47 18.58
C GLU A 128 12.18 9.58 18.58
N ASP A 129 12.92 8.48 18.40
CA ASP A 129 14.37 8.53 18.28
C ASP A 129 14.80 9.26 17.00
N TRP A 130 14.16 8.93 15.87
CA TRP A 130 14.48 9.52 14.58
C TRP A 130 14.27 11.03 14.57
N ARG A 131 13.15 11.52 15.09
CA ARG A 131 12.86 12.96 15.17
C ARG A 131 13.76 13.69 16.17
N MET A 132 14.41 13.00 17.10
CA MET A 132 15.43 13.59 17.97
C MET A 132 16.82 13.64 17.31
N GLY A 133 16.92 13.19 16.05
CA GLY A 133 18.14 13.24 15.25
C GLY A 133 19.00 11.99 15.37
N MET A 134 18.46 10.91 15.95
CA MET A 134 19.11 9.62 15.97
C MET A 134 19.04 8.98 14.59
N ARG A 135 20.16 8.44 14.09
CA ARG A 135 20.19 7.67 12.84
C ARG A 135 20.83 6.30 13.04
N PRO A 136 20.36 5.29 12.29
CA PRO A 136 20.85 3.92 12.40
C PRO A 136 22.28 3.80 11.85
N LYS A 137 23.17 3.16 12.62
CA LYS A 137 24.49 2.72 12.18
C LYS A 137 24.58 1.20 12.26
N LYS A 138 24.86 0.53 11.13
CA LYS A 138 25.02 -0.93 11.09
C LYS A 138 26.26 -1.36 11.90
N SER A 139 26.08 -2.32 12.81
CA SER A 139 27.14 -2.96 13.58
C SER A 139 26.71 -4.39 13.94
N GLY A 140 27.45 -5.40 13.48
CA GLY A 140 27.17 -6.80 13.80
C GLY A 140 25.77 -7.29 13.40
N GLY A 141 25.24 -6.84 12.25
CA GLY A 141 23.89 -7.22 11.78
C GLY A 141 22.73 -6.50 12.49
N LYS A 142 23.04 -5.60 13.43
CA LYS A 142 22.07 -4.75 14.14
C LYS A 142 22.32 -3.28 13.86
N TYR A 143 21.35 -2.45 14.22
CA TYR A 143 21.44 -1.01 14.21
C TYR A 143 21.73 -0.48 15.62
N ILE A 144 22.72 0.40 15.71
CA ILE A 144 22.93 1.28 16.85
C ILE A 144 22.47 2.67 16.42
N PHE A 145 21.49 3.22 17.12
CA PHE A 145 20.98 4.57 16.86
C PHE A 145 21.84 5.59 17.60
N THR A 146 22.42 6.53 16.86
CA THR A 146 23.26 7.58 17.43
C THR A 146 22.82 8.94 16.93
N GLN A 147 22.90 9.95 17.78
CA GLN A 147 22.51 11.31 17.40
C GLN A 147 23.53 11.89 16.44
N VAL A 148 23.10 12.20 15.22
CA VAL A 148 23.95 12.75 14.17
C VAL A 148 23.35 14.01 13.52
N THR A 149 22.09 14.32 13.83
CA THR A 149 21.44 15.58 13.45
C THR A 149 20.76 16.21 14.67
N THR A 150 20.32 17.45 14.51
CA THR A 150 19.43 18.11 15.47
C THR A 150 18.01 17.54 15.39
N PRO A 151 17.17 17.75 16.42
CA PRO A 151 15.76 17.36 16.39
C PRO A 151 14.97 18.01 15.23
N ASP A 152 14.13 17.21 14.57
CA ASP A 152 13.24 17.62 13.47
C ASP A 152 11.99 16.71 13.46
N GLY A 153 10.83 17.29 13.79
CA GLY A 153 9.54 16.61 13.80
C GLY A 153 8.67 16.90 12.58
N SER A 154 9.25 17.34 11.46
CA SER A 154 8.53 17.69 10.23
C SER A 154 8.02 16.47 9.47
N ARG A 155 7.03 16.70 8.58
CA ARG A 155 6.51 15.66 7.67
C ARG A 155 7.61 15.11 6.75
N ALA A 156 8.42 16.00 6.16
CA ALA A 156 9.52 15.60 5.30
C ALA A 156 10.55 14.70 6.02
N ASN A 157 10.81 14.91 7.31
CA ASN A 157 11.68 14.02 8.07
C ASN A 157 11.00 12.69 8.45
N TYR A 158 9.67 12.70 8.61
CA TYR A 158 8.88 11.49 8.78
C TYR A 158 8.86 10.61 7.52
N ASP A 159 8.78 11.22 6.33
CA ASP A 159 8.87 10.45 5.08
C ASP A 159 10.25 9.79 4.92
N LYS A 160 11.33 10.43 5.36
CA LYS A 160 12.67 9.79 5.44
C LYS A 160 12.71 8.64 6.44
N PHE A 161 12.01 8.77 7.57
CA PHE A 161 11.86 7.68 8.54
C PHE A 161 11.12 6.50 7.93
N LEU A 162 9.98 6.74 7.26
CA LEU A 162 9.22 5.70 6.58
C LEU A 162 10.04 5.04 5.46
N ALA A 163 10.83 5.80 4.69
CA ALA A 163 11.73 5.24 3.68
C ALA A 163 12.78 4.31 4.29
N PHE A 164 13.35 4.67 5.45
CA PHE A 164 14.23 3.76 6.19
C PHE A 164 13.48 2.51 6.66
N VAL A 165 12.28 2.64 7.21
CA VAL A 165 11.46 1.49 7.62
C VAL A 165 11.16 0.58 6.44
N ALA A 166 10.79 1.12 5.28
CA ALA A 166 10.51 0.37 4.05
C ALA A 166 11.71 -0.46 3.56
N GLU A 167 12.94 0.03 3.75
CA GLU A 167 14.15 -0.72 3.43
C GLU A 167 14.40 -1.90 4.41
N GLN A 168 13.91 -1.79 5.65
CA GLN A 168 14.23 -2.73 6.73
C GLN A 168 13.09 -3.66 7.17
N MET A 169 11.86 -3.36 6.77
CA MET A 169 10.64 -4.08 7.15
C MET A 169 10.13 -4.88 5.96
N GLY A 170 10.27 -6.19 6.01
CA GLY A 170 9.65 -7.11 5.06
C GLY A 170 8.54 -7.92 5.72
N ALA A 171 7.99 -8.88 4.97
CA ALA A 171 6.94 -9.75 5.50
C ALA A 171 7.38 -10.63 6.67
N ILE A 172 8.69 -10.82 6.89
CA ILE A 172 9.20 -11.52 8.08
C ILE A 172 8.89 -10.72 9.34
N ALA A 173 9.18 -9.40 9.34
CA ALA A 173 8.82 -8.52 10.44
C ALA A 173 7.30 -8.53 10.69
N LEU A 174 6.49 -8.43 9.63
CA LEU A 174 5.03 -8.50 9.75
C LEU A 174 4.58 -9.82 10.37
N GLN A 175 5.07 -10.96 9.88
CA GLN A 175 4.67 -12.27 10.38
C GLN A 175 5.01 -12.46 11.86
N ARG A 176 6.15 -11.93 12.30
CA ARG A 176 6.62 -12.02 13.69
C ARG A 176 5.80 -11.16 14.64
N GLU A 177 5.43 -9.95 14.22
CA GLU A 177 4.81 -8.93 15.09
C GLU A 177 3.29 -8.82 14.92
N SER A 178 2.69 -9.71 14.11
CA SER A 178 1.24 -9.80 13.93
C SER A 178 0.66 -11.05 14.57
N GLU A 179 -0.61 -10.96 14.95
CA GLU A 179 -1.39 -12.08 15.44
C GLU A 179 -1.76 -13.02 14.29
N ILE A 180 -1.79 -14.32 14.58
CA ILE A 180 -2.34 -15.31 13.66
C ILE A 180 -3.86 -15.19 13.69
N VAL A 181 -4.46 -15.05 12.51
CA VAL A 181 -5.92 -15.04 12.33
C VAL A 181 -6.34 -16.40 11.78
N VAL A 182 -7.41 -16.97 12.36
CA VAL A 182 -8.09 -18.14 11.80
C VAL A 182 -9.17 -17.66 10.82
N ASP A 183 -9.47 -18.47 9.81
CA ASP A 183 -10.35 -18.12 8.69
C ASP A 183 -11.69 -17.49 9.12
N ASP A 184 -12.37 -18.07 10.12
CA ASP A 184 -13.66 -17.58 10.58
C ASP A 184 -13.58 -16.25 11.36
N SER A 185 -12.38 -15.83 11.77
CA SER A 185 -12.13 -14.61 12.54
C SER A 185 -11.61 -13.44 11.70
N ILE A 186 -11.44 -13.63 10.39
CA ILE A 186 -10.98 -12.57 9.49
C ILE A 186 -11.96 -11.38 9.47
N HIS A 187 -11.41 -10.18 9.45
CA HIS A 187 -12.15 -8.93 9.32
C HIS A 187 -11.37 -7.87 8.53
N VAL A 188 -12.01 -6.72 8.32
CA VAL A 188 -11.41 -5.56 7.63
C VAL A 188 -10.15 -5.10 8.36
N GLY A 189 -9.07 -4.84 7.63
CA GLY A 189 -7.75 -4.50 8.16
C GLY A 189 -6.80 -5.69 8.39
N ASP A 190 -7.29 -6.93 8.30
CA ASP A 190 -6.42 -8.10 8.32
C ASP A 190 -5.62 -8.21 7.02
N LEU A 191 -4.44 -8.84 7.12
CA LEU A 191 -3.52 -9.08 6.03
C LEU A 191 -3.57 -10.54 5.58
N ILE A 192 -3.52 -10.75 4.27
CA ILE A 192 -3.28 -12.02 3.61
C ILE A 192 -1.82 -11.98 3.15
N VAL A 193 -0.97 -12.84 3.69
CA VAL A 193 0.47 -12.78 3.46
C VAL A 193 0.95 -14.07 2.81
N SER A 194 1.55 -13.95 1.62
CA SER A 194 2.29 -15.02 0.95
C SER A 194 3.79 -14.74 1.03
N LEU A 195 4.55 -15.67 1.60
CA LEU A 195 6.02 -15.56 1.69
C LEU A 195 6.64 -16.31 0.52
N ARG A 196 7.44 -15.61 -0.32
CA ARG A 196 8.21 -16.24 -1.40
C ARG A 196 9.68 -16.37 -1.00
N GLU A 197 10.38 -17.31 -1.65
CA GLU A 197 11.75 -17.71 -1.31
C GLU A 197 12.80 -16.57 -1.46
N ASN A 198 12.47 -15.49 -2.16
CA ASN A 198 13.36 -14.37 -2.49
C ASN A 198 13.16 -13.12 -1.60
N LYS A 199 12.56 -13.25 -0.41
CA LYS A 199 12.18 -12.15 0.49
C LYS A 199 11.14 -11.16 -0.07
N GLN A 200 10.63 -11.38 -1.27
CA GLN A 200 9.45 -10.65 -1.74
C GLN A 200 8.21 -11.34 -1.18
N SER A 201 7.31 -10.56 -0.64
CA SER A 201 6.00 -11.04 -0.23
C SER A 201 4.94 -10.55 -1.19
N TRP A 202 3.86 -11.32 -1.32
CA TRP A 202 2.62 -10.79 -1.83
C TRP A 202 1.68 -10.59 -0.64
N LEU A 203 1.12 -9.39 -0.56
CA LEU A 203 0.39 -8.94 0.59
C LEU A 203 -0.93 -8.33 0.16
N GLY A 204 -2.03 -8.96 0.59
CA GLY A 204 -3.37 -8.41 0.45
C GLY A 204 -3.83 -7.78 1.76
N LEU A 205 -4.31 -6.54 1.73
CA LEU A 205 -5.02 -5.91 2.85
C LEU A 205 -6.53 -6.06 2.62
N VAL A 206 -7.26 -6.58 3.61
CA VAL A 206 -8.72 -6.62 3.56
C VAL A 206 -9.25 -5.19 3.74
N LEU A 207 -9.76 -4.60 2.68
CA LEU A 207 -10.27 -3.21 2.66
C LEU A 207 -11.72 -3.12 3.12
N ASP A 208 -12.51 -4.17 2.84
CA ASP A 208 -13.91 -4.22 3.20
C ASP A 208 -14.43 -5.66 3.32
N MET A 209 -15.58 -5.82 3.96
CA MET A 209 -16.27 -7.10 4.14
C MET A 209 -17.79 -6.92 4.07
N CYS A 210 -18.46 -7.82 3.36
CA CYS A 210 -19.92 -7.96 3.39
C CYS A 210 -20.33 -9.39 3.75
N LYS A 211 -21.58 -9.55 4.19
CA LYS A 211 -22.16 -10.83 4.60
C LYS A 211 -23.41 -11.16 3.80
N GLY A 212 -23.50 -12.41 3.36
CA GLY A 212 -24.64 -12.98 2.66
C GLY A 212 -25.72 -13.52 3.61
N PRO A 213 -26.85 -13.97 3.05
CA PRO A 213 -28.01 -14.41 3.83
C PRO A 213 -27.78 -15.69 4.64
N LYS A 214 -26.79 -16.52 4.29
CA LYS A 214 -26.42 -17.74 5.05
C LYS A 214 -25.16 -17.53 5.90
N GLY A 215 -24.68 -16.30 6.01
CA GLY A 215 -23.47 -15.96 6.75
C GLY A 215 -22.18 -16.06 5.93
N GLU A 216 -22.28 -16.23 4.61
CA GLU A 216 -21.13 -16.16 3.70
C GLU A 216 -20.43 -14.81 3.86
N LYS A 217 -19.10 -14.80 3.83
CA LYS A 217 -18.31 -13.57 3.88
C LYS A 217 -17.62 -13.36 2.55
N LEU A 218 -17.69 -12.12 2.06
CA LEU A 218 -16.93 -11.69 0.90
C LEU A 218 -16.09 -10.46 1.27
N PHE A 219 -14.98 -10.28 0.55
CA PHE A 219 -13.94 -9.31 0.88
C PHE A 219 -13.54 -8.48 -0.33
N LEU A 220 -13.35 -7.17 -0.12
CA LEU A 220 -12.53 -6.36 -1.00
C LEU A 220 -11.08 -6.46 -0.52
N VAL A 221 -10.17 -6.70 -1.44
CA VAL A 221 -8.74 -6.91 -1.15
C VAL A 221 -7.93 -5.92 -1.95
N GLY A 222 -7.02 -5.23 -1.29
CA GLY A 222 -6.07 -4.33 -1.93
C GLY A 222 -4.63 -4.83 -1.82
N THR A 223 -3.81 -4.51 -2.82
CA THR A 223 -2.38 -4.85 -2.85
C THR A 223 -1.60 -3.74 -3.55
N SER A 224 -0.30 -3.67 -3.35
CA SER A 224 0.60 -2.79 -4.11
C SER A 224 1.50 -3.64 -5.01
N GLY A 225 1.55 -3.27 -6.28
CA GLY A 225 2.40 -3.88 -7.30
C GLY A 225 3.75 -3.17 -7.43
N ALA A 226 4.57 -3.62 -8.37
CA ALA A 226 5.81 -2.96 -8.75
C ALA A 226 5.59 -2.19 -10.07
N PRO A 227 5.85 -0.87 -10.13
CA PRO A 227 6.36 0.00 -9.07
C PRO A 227 5.30 0.27 -7.97
N ALA A 228 5.74 0.44 -6.71
CA ALA A 228 4.88 0.77 -5.57
C ALA A 228 4.41 2.24 -5.58
N THR A 229 4.06 2.77 -6.76
CA THR A 229 3.45 4.09 -6.94
C THR A 229 1.94 4.04 -6.75
N THR A 230 1.36 2.84 -6.72
CA THR A 230 -0.08 2.67 -6.73
C THR A 230 -0.49 1.48 -5.86
N PHE A 231 -1.57 1.68 -5.11
CA PHE A 231 -2.24 0.65 -4.33
C PHE A 231 -3.57 0.30 -5.02
N TYR A 232 -3.69 -0.95 -5.46
CA TYR A 232 -4.76 -1.45 -6.31
C TYR A 232 -5.79 -2.21 -5.50
N VAL A 233 -7.07 -2.01 -5.83
CA VAL A 233 -8.17 -2.89 -5.40
C VAL A 233 -8.29 -4.01 -6.41
N MET A 234 -8.11 -5.25 -5.95
CA MET A 234 -8.17 -6.43 -6.80
C MET A 234 -9.63 -6.87 -7.01
N ARG A 235 -9.89 -7.61 -8.10
CA ARG A 235 -11.10 -8.43 -8.29
C ARG A 235 -10.78 -9.88 -8.61
N PRO A 236 -11.72 -10.80 -8.31
CA PRO A 236 -11.66 -12.17 -8.81
C PRO A 236 -11.55 -12.22 -10.33
N TYR A 237 -10.55 -12.94 -10.83
CA TYR A 237 -10.40 -13.28 -12.24
C TYR A 237 -10.06 -14.76 -12.38
N SER A 238 -10.67 -15.46 -13.34
CA SER A 238 -10.59 -16.92 -13.50
C SER A 238 -9.14 -17.44 -13.33
N PRO A 239 -8.88 -18.43 -12.46
CA PRO A 239 -9.82 -19.32 -11.76
C PRO A 239 -10.26 -18.83 -10.36
N VAL A 240 -9.97 -17.58 -9.98
CA VAL A 240 -10.21 -17.07 -8.64
C VAL A 240 -11.70 -16.97 -8.31
N GLN A 241 -12.08 -17.43 -7.11
CA GLN A 241 -13.47 -17.47 -6.65
C GLN A 241 -13.91 -16.14 -6.00
N GLY A 242 -15.07 -15.66 -6.42
CA GLY A 242 -15.73 -14.49 -5.83
C GLY A 242 -17.06 -14.19 -6.49
N LEU A 243 -17.62 -13.03 -6.16
CA LEU A 243 -18.86 -12.52 -6.71
C LEU A 243 -18.68 -11.04 -7.02
N ASN A 244 -18.85 -10.68 -8.29
CA ASN A 244 -18.50 -9.37 -8.84
C ASN A 244 -17.04 -9.01 -8.48
N GLU A 245 -16.79 -7.86 -7.86
CA GLU A 245 -15.47 -7.38 -7.43
C GLU A 245 -15.01 -8.00 -6.09
N TRP A 246 -15.85 -8.81 -5.44
CA TRP A 246 -15.61 -9.29 -4.09
C TRP A 246 -15.09 -10.72 -4.07
N PHE A 247 -14.03 -10.98 -3.33
CA PHE A 247 -13.47 -12.32 -3.17
C PHE A 247 -14.19 -13.14 -2.11
N THR A 248 -14.30 -14.45 -2.35
CA THR A 248 -14.37 -15.40 -1.24
C THR A 248 -13.03 -15.44 -0.49
N LEU A 249 -12.98 -15.93 0.75
CA LEU A 249 -11.70 -16.06 1.46
C LEU A 249 -10.70 -16.93 0.68
N GLU A 250 -11.14 -18.08 0.17
CA GLU A 250 -10.29 -18.97 -0.61
C GLU A 250 -9.83 -18.34 -1.93
N GLY A 251 -10.70 -17.56 -2.58
CA GLY A 251 -10.32 -16.79 -3.76
C GLY A 251 -9.26 -15.72 -3.45
N ALA A 252 -9.42 -14.98 -2.35
CA ALA A 252 -8.45 -13.98 -1.92
C ALA A 252 -7.09 -14.61 -1.58
N LYS A 253 -7.11 -15.75 -0.87
CA LYS A 253 -5.92 -16.56 -0.58
C LYS A 253 -5.25 -17.03 -1.86
N TRP A 254 -6.00 -17.49 -2.86
CA TRP A 254 -5.45 -17.89 -4.15
C TRP A 254 -4.85 -16.71 -4.91
N ALA A 255 -5.53 -15.57 -4.95
CA ALA A 255 -5.06 -14.39 -5.67
C ALA A 255 -3.73 -13.84 -5.12
N ILE A 256 -3.56 -13.84 -3.78
CA ILE A 256 -2.33 -13.39 -3.12
C ILE A 256 -1.27 -14.50 -3.06
N GLY A 257 -1.70 -15.74 -2.91
CA GLY A 257 -0.80 -16.89 -2.78
C GLY A 257 -0.24 -17.39 -4.10
N ASP A 258 -1.01 -17.26 -5.18
CA ASP A 258 -0.78 -17.96 -6.45
C ASP A 258 -0.62 -19.48 -6.24
N GLY A 259 -1.51 -20.07 -5.44
CA GLY A 259 -1.45 -21.47 -5.01
C GLY A 259 -0.37 -21.80 -3.96
N ALA A 260 0.47 -20.84 -3.57
CA ALA A 260 1.41 -21.00 -2.47
C ALA A 260 0.74 -20.89 -1.09
N ARG A 261 1.50 -21.21 -0.05
CA ARG A 261 1.03 -21.11 1.34
C ARG A 261 0.85 -19.65 1.75
N VAL A 262 -0.37 -19.32 2.16
CA VAL A 262 -0.73 -18.00 2.69
C VAL A 262 -1.04 -18.04 4.18
N TYR A 263 -0.88 -16.90 4.83
CA TYR A 263 -1.17 -16.70 6.25
C TYR A 263 -2.08 -15.51 6.44
N LEU A 264 -3.11 -15.67 7.26
CA LEU A 264 -3.92 -14.54 7.72
C LEU A 264 -3.28 -13.94 8.96
N ARG A 265 -3.09 -12.62 8.94
CA ARG A 265 -2.36 -11.89 9.97
C ARG A 265 -3.10 -10.63 10.38
N ARG A 266 -3.13 -10.35 11.67
CA ARG A 266 -3.66 -9.10 12.21
C ARG A 266 -2.53 -8.33 12.85
N VAL A 267 -2.18 -7.20 12.25
CA VAL A 267 -1.22 -6.29 12.88
C VAL A 267 -1.94 -5.64 14.07
N ARG A 268 -1.30 -5.62 15.24
CA ARG A 268 -1.80 -4.83 16.37
C ARG A 268 -1.55 -3.35 16.07
N LEU A 269 -2.51 -2.75 15.39
CA LEU A 269 -2.53 -1.35 15.00
C LEU A 269 -3.06 -0.47 16.14
N GLU A 270 -2.66 -0.77 17.39
CA GLU A 270 -3.16 -0.06 18.57
C GLU A 270 -2.43 1.28 18.79
N LEU A 271 -3.25 2.29 19.11
CA LEU A 271 -2.87 3.62 19.59
C LEU A 271 -2.53 3.60 21.08
#